data_AF-A0A6N6S362-F1
#
_entry.id   AF-A0A6N6S362-F1
#
_cell.length_a   1.000
_cell.length_b   1.000
_cell.length_c   1.000
_cell.angle_alpha   90.00
_cell.angle_beta   90.00
_cell.angle_gamma   90.00
#
_symmetry.space_group_name_H-M   'P 1'
#
loop_
_entity.id
_entity.type
_entity.pdbx_description
1 polymer ?
#
loop_
_entity_poly.entity_id
_entity_poly.type
_entity_poly.pdbx_seq_one_letter_code
_entity_poly.pdbx_strand_id
1 'polypeptide(L)'
;MAFGSWLRKNAEKYLMEAAQDSVAARYPEYCAERYREKGLSQFLWKNVFVPVYLSIPWQVRKKIILFTSYPGGKRPSWKKFD
;
A
#
# COMPACT_ATOMS: atom_id res chain seq x y z
N MET A 1 0.07 17.44 -12.44
CA MET A 1 0.74 16.38 -11.65
C MET A 1 0.50 16.49 -10.12
N ALA A 2 -0.47 17.27 -9.62
CA ALA A 2 -0.70 17.41 -8.17
C ALA A 2 -1.62 16.32 -7.58
N PHE A 3 -2.60 15.86 -8.37
CA PHE A 3 -3.56 14.85 -7.89
C PHE A 3 -2.91 13.47 -7.69
N GLY A 4 -2.08 13.01 -8.63
CA GLY A 4 -1.42 11.71 -8.51
C GLY A 4 -0.45 11.64 -7.32
N SER A 5 0.29 12.72 -7.06
CA SER A 5 1.18 12.81 -5.89
C SER A 5 0.40 12.90 -4.58
N TRP A 6 -0.71 13.63 -4.55
CA TRP A 6 -1.64 13.66 -3.41
C TRP A 6 -2.23 12.28 -3.12
N LEU A 7 -2.74 11.58 -4.16
CA LEU A 7 -3.33 10.26 -4.04
C LEU A 7 -2.32 9.25 -3.52
N ARG A 8 -1.09 9.29 -4.05
CA ARG A 8 0.00 8.41 -3.61
C ARG A 8 0.35 8.64 -2.14
N LYS A 9 0.53 9.90 -1.71
CA LYS A 9 0.87 10.24 -0.33
C LYS A 9 -0.21 9.78 0.66
N ASN A 10 -1.48 9.97 0.33
CA ASN A 10 -2.58 9.48 1.18
C ASN A 10 -2.65 7.96 1.22
N ALA A 11 -2.56 7.30 0.06
CA ALA A 11 -2.56 5.84 0.00
C ALA A 11 -1.42 5.25 0.83
N GLU A 12 -0.21 5.81 0.72
CA GLU A 12 0.96 5.40 1.51
C GLU A 12 0.73 5.54 3.02
N LYS A 13 0.24 6.70 3.47
CA LYS A 13 -0.09 6.95 4.89
C LYS A 13 -1.04 5.89 5.44
N TYR A 14 -2.18 5.67 4.79
CA TYR A 14 -3.20 4.75 5.32
C TYR A 14 -2.83 3.27 5.19
N LEU A 15 -2.04 2.90 4.18
CA LEU A 15 -1.50 1.54 4.08
C LEU A 15 -0.45 1.25 5.15
N MET A 16 0.40 2.22 5.49
CA MET A 16 1.35 2.08 6.60
C MET A 16 0.61 1.97 7.94
N GLU A 17 -0.39 2.81 8.19
CA GLU A 17 -1.24 2.71 9.39
C GLU A 17 -1.88 1.32 9.51
N ALA A 18 -2.41 0.77 8.41
CA ALA A 18 -3.00 -0.57 8.40
C ALA A 18 -1.97 -1.69 8.66
N ALA A 19 -0.75 -1.55 8.14
CA ALA A 19 0.33 -2.49 8.42
C ALA A 19 0.73 -2.45 9.92
N GLN A 20 0.91 -1.25 10.48
CA GLN A 20 1.14 -1.08 11.92
C GLN A 20 -0.01 -1.64 12.75
N ASP A 21 -1.25 -1.49 12.25
CA ASP A 21 -2.45 -2.07 12.85
C ASP A 21 -2.34 -3.60 12.98
N SER A 22 -1.96 -4.27 11.90
CA SER A 22 -1.75 -5.72 11.88
C SER A 22 -0.61 -6.18 12.78
N VAL A 23 0.47 -5.39 12.89
CA VAL A 23 1.64 -5.74 13.70
C VAL A 23 1.31 -5.67 15.18
N ALA A 24 0.70 -4.59 15.68
CA ALA A 24 0.38 -4.58 17.12
C ALA A 24 -0.81 -5.48 17.49
N ALA A 25 -1.68 -5.85 16.53
CA ALA A 25 -2.64 -6.91 16.77
C ALA A 25 -1.95 -8.26 17.02
N ARG A 26 -0.79 -8.50 16.39
CA ARG A 26 0.04 -9.70 16.60
C ARG A 26 0.96 -9.59 17.81
N TYR A 27 1.43 -8.39 18.16
CA TYR A 27 2.38 -8.14 19.25
C TYR A 27 1.93 -6.98 20.15
N PRO A 28 0.88 -7.18 20.96
CA PRO A 28 0.30 -6.11 21.77
C PRO A 28 1.23 -5.61 22.88
N GLU A 29 2.08 -6.48 23.44
CA GLU A 29 2.95 -6.15 24.59
C GLU A 29 4.14 -5.25 24.23
N TYR A 30 4.54 -5.21 22.96
CA TYR A 30 5.74 -4.49 22.50
C TYR A 30 5.43 -3.19 21.76
N CYS A 31 4.15 -2.82 21.64
CA CYS A 31 3.72 -1.70 20.81
C CYS A 31 3.17 -0.55 21.65
N ALA A 32 3.68 0.66 21.38
CA ALA A 32 3.17 1.88 21.99
C ALA A 32 1.77 2.27 21.46
N GLU A 33 1.06 3.08 22.24
CA GLU A 33 -0.25 3.60 21.88
C GLU A 33 -0.17 4.48 20.62
N ARG A 34 -1.02 4.21 19.63
CA ARG A 34 -0.89 4.78 18.28
C ARG A 34 -1.53 6.17 18.22
N TYR A 35 -0.75 7.18 17.85
CA TYR A 35 -1.31 8.49 17.49
C TYR A 35 -2.15 8.36 16.21
N ARG A 36 -3.41 8.80 16.27
CA ARG A 36 -4.28 8.89 15.09
C ARG A 36 -4.94 10.26 15.03
N GLU A 37 -4.81 10.88 13.88
CA GLU A 37 -5.69 11.98 13.51
C GLU A 37 -7.13 11.46 13.42
N LYS A 38 -8.11 12.32 13.69
CA LYS A 38 -9.54 11.97 13.61
C LYS A 38 -10.15 12.79 12.47
N GLY A 39 -10.78 12.11 11.52
CA GLY A 39 -11.43 12.78 10.38
C GLY A 39 -12.26 11.84 9.50
N LEU A 40 -13.24 12.42 8.79
CA LEU A 40 -14.14 11.69 7.87
C LEU A 40 -13.37 11.12 6.66
N SER A 41 -12.39 11.86 6.13
CA SER A 41 -11.53 11.39 5.05
C SER A 41 -10.76 10.13 5.48
N GLN A 42 -10.17 10.14 6.68
CA GLN A 42 -9.45 9.00 7.24
C GLN A 42 -10.34 7.77 7.41
N PHE A 43 -11.60 7.95 7.82
CA PHE A 43 -12.55 6.85 7.90
C PHE A 43 -12.77 6.18 6.54
N LEU A 44 -12.98 6.98 5.48
CA LEU A 44 -13.14 6.44 4.12
C LEU A 44 -11.90 5.70 3.64
N TRP A 45 -10.72 6.28 3.84
CA TRP A 45 -9.47 5.64 3.43
C TRP A 45 -9.22 4.33 4.17
N LYS A 46 -9.45 4.32 5.48
CA LYS A 46 -9.21 3.14 6.30
C LYS A 46 -10.24 2.03 6.08
N ASN A 47 -11.51 2.38 5.94
CA ASN A 47 -12.60 1.40 5.88
C ASN A 47 -13.03 1.02 4.47
N VAL A 48 -12.67 1.81 3.45
CA VAL A 48 -13.00 1.51 2.05
C VAL A 48 -11.73 1.25 1.25
N PHE A 49 -10.80 2.21 1.19
CA PHE A 49 -9.64 2.08 0.32
C PHE A 49 -8.70 0.96 0.75
N VAL A 50 -8.30 0.92 2.02
CA VAL A 50 -7.36 -0.10 2.54
C VAL A 50 -7.88 -1.53 2.31
N PRO A 51 -9.10 -1.92 2.72
CA PRO A 51 -9.58 -3.28 2.52
C PRO A 51 -9.74 -3.62 1.04
N VAL A 52 -10.25 -2.69 0.22
CA VAL A 52 -10.31 -2.89 -1.23
C VAL A 52 -8.92 -3.11 -1.79
N TYR A 53 -7.95 -2.27 -1.43
CA TYR A 53 -6.57 -2.42 -1.87
C TYR A 53 -6.00 -3.78 -1.45
N LEU A 54 -6.13 -4.17 -0.18
CA LEU A 54 -5.65 -5.44 0.39
C LEU A 54 -6.31 -6.67 -0.26
N SER A 55 -7.57 -6.56 -0.66
CA SER A 55 -8.29 -7.63 -1.37
C SER A 55 -7.74 -7.89 -2.78
N ILE A 56 -7.07 -6.90 -3.40
CA ILE A 56 -6.52 -7.04 -4.74
C ILE A 56 -5.38 -8.08 -4.71
N PRO A 57 -5.50 -9.18 -5.48
CA PRO A 57 -4.48 -10.20 -5.55
C PRO A 57 -3.14 -9.63 -6.02
N TRP A 58 -2.04 -10.16 -5.47
CA TRP A 58 -0.70 -9.75 -5.85
C TRP A 58 -0.44 -9.83 -7.37
N GLN A 59 -1.06 -10.80 -8.06
CA GLN A 59 -0.92 -10.95 -9.52
C GLN A 59 -1.40 -9.70 -10.28
N VAL A 60 -2.51 -9.10 -9.84
CA VAL A 60 -3.09 -7.90 -10.46
C VAL A 60 -2.20 -6.70 -10.17
N ARG A 61 -1.79 -6.52 -8.91
CA ARG A 61 -0.87 -5.45 -8.52
C ARG A 61 0.44 -5.52 -9.31
N LYS A 62 1.00 -6.72 -9.44
CA LYS A 62 2.23 -6.98 -10.20
C LYS A 62 2.08 -6.58 -11.66
N LYS A 63 0.97 -6.94 -12.32
CA LYS A 63 0.72 -6.53 -13.72
C LYS A 63 0.63 -5.01 -13.87
N ILE A 64 -0.08 -4.33 -12.98
CA ILE A 64 -0.21 -2.86 -12.99
C ILE A 64 1.17 -2.20 -12.81
N ILE A 65 1.93 -2.61 -11.79
CA ILE A 65 3.28 -2.08 -11.54
C ILE A 65 4.17 -2.33 -12.76
N LEU A 66 4.18 -3.54 -13.31
CA LEU A 66 4.99 -3.87 -14.49
C LEU A 66 4.62 -3.03 -15.70
N PHE A 67 3.33 -2.81 -15.96
CA PHE A 67 2.87 -1.99 -17.07
C PHE A 67 3.26 -0.52 -16.89
N THR A 68 3.15 0.02 -15.67
CA THR A 68 3.49 1.42 -15.39
C THR A 68 4.99 1.69 -15.35
N SER A 69 5.80 0.72 -14.93
CA SER A 69 7.25 0.88 -14.73
C SER A 69 8.09 0.40 -15.91
N TYR A 70 7.54 -0.50 -16.76
CA TYR A 70 8.26 -1.05 -17.90
C TYR A 70 7.38 -0.94 -19.17
N PRO A 71 7.81 -0.19 -20.20
CA PRO A 71 7.03 0.02 -21.43
C PRO A 71 6.81 -1.24 -22.29
N GLY A 72 7.22 -2.43 -21.83
CA GLY A 72 6.92 -3.72 -22.46
C GLY A 72 6.24 -4.75 -21.54
N GLY A 73 5.84 -4.35 -20.32
CA GLY A 73 5.18 -5.24 -19.35
C GLY A 73 6.03 -6.42 -18.85
N LYS A 74 7.32 -6.48 -19.21
CA LYS A 74 8.27 -7.53 -18.83
C LYS A 74 9.34 -6.95 -17.92
N ARG A 75 9.57 -7.62 -16.78
CA ARG A 75 10.69 -7.30 -15.91
C ARG A 75 12.00 -7.68 -16.62
N PRO A 76 13.04 -6.84 -16.58
CA PRO A 76 14.36 -7.24 -17.05
C PRO A 76 14.80 -8.49 -16.29
N SER A 77 15.04 -9.58 -16.99
CA SER A 77 15.72 -10.75 -16.43
C SER A 77 17.22 -10.49 -16.50
N TRP A 78 17.91 -10.58 -15.37
CA TRP A 78 19.36 -10.62 -15.38
C TRP A 78 19.82 -11.77 -16.27
N LYS A 79 20.70 -11.48 -17.24
CA LYS A 79 21.35 -12.52 -18.04
C LYS A 79 22.07 -13.44 -17.05
N LYS A 80 21.68 -14.71 -17.02
CA LYS A 80 22.55 -15.74 -16.44
C LYS A 80 23.74 -15.85 -17.38
N PHE A 81 24.93 -15.61 -16.85
CA PHE A 81 26.16 -16.03 -17.51
C PHE A 81 26.36 -17.48 -17.09
N ASP A 82 26.32 -18.39 -18.08
CA ASP A 82 26.75 -19.78 -17.92
C ASP A 82 28.27 -19.86 -18.06
#